data_AF-A0A160HZ10-F1
#
_entry.id   AF-A0A160HZ10-F1
#
_cell.length_a   1.000
_cell.length_b   1.000
_cell.length_c   1.000
_cell.angle_alpha   90.00
_cell.angle_beta   90.00
_cell.angle_gamma   90.00
#
_symmetry.space_group_name_H-M   'P 1'
#
loop_
_entity.id
_entity.type
_entity.pdbx_description
1 polymer ?
#
loop_
_entity_poly.entity_id
_entity_poly.type
_entity_poly.pdbx_seq_one_letter_code
_entity_poly.pdbx_strand_id
1 'polypeptide(L)'
;MTCVERDFVDQEARHFPTDRTLGEAVRQLIRRRWASNAAKHLEREWDLDPKTAKNVVQAGNVSERTLTKAIRAEGWGFLAALGEELTGHTYDQHLENRIEETRRVEERLARRRDRVRDLEARASELVRMGHGVGSGLDR
;
A
#
# COMPACT_ATOMS: atom_id res chain seq x y z
N MET A 1 29.31 3.96 -12.75
CA MET A 1 28.04 4.61 -12.37
C MET A 1 26.94 3.60 -12.69
N THR A 2 26.68 2.70 -11.76
CA THR A 2 25.80 1.54 -11.97
C THR A 2 24.35 1.94 -11.77
N CYS A 3 23.56 1.76 -12.83
CA CYS A 3 22.11 1.88 -12.83
C CYS A 3 21.54 0.94 -11.75
N VAL A 4 20.79 1.50 -10.81
CA VAL A 4 20.02 0.70 -9.84
C VAL A 4 18.84 0.10 -10.61
N GLU A 5 18.87 -1.22 -10.81
CA GLU A 5 17.78 -2.03 -11.36
C GLU A 5 16.49 -1.74 -10.58
N ARG A 6 15.50 -1.21 -11.31
CA ARG A 6 14.14 -0.98 -10.82
C ARG A 6 13.34 -2.29 -10.92
N ASP A 7 13.65 -3.26 -10.06
CA ASP A 7 12.88 -4.50 -9.95
C ASP A 7 12.24 -4.66 -8.55
N PHE A 8 11.64 -3.58 -8.03
CA PHE A 8 10.98 -3.56 -6.72
C PHE A 8 9.44 -3.49 -6.77
N VAL A 9 8.83 -3.80 -7.91
CA VAL A 9 7.38 -3.99 -7.97
C VAL A 9 7.09 -5.43 -8.35
N ASP A 10 6.85 -6.23 -7.32
CA ASP A 10 6.35 -7.59 -7.41
C ASP A 10 5.21 -7.65 -8.44
N GLN A 11 5.31 -8.52 -9.44
CA GLN A 11 4.34 -8.54 -10.55
C GLN A 11 2.92 -8.91 -10.08
N GLU A 12 2.80 -9.55 -8.91
CA GLU A 12 1.53 -9.83 -8.23
C GLU A 12 0.82 -8.55 -7.74
N ALA A 13 1.54 -7.45 -7.50
CA ALA A 13 0.97 -6.15 -7.14
C ALA A 13 0.26 -5.44 -8.31
N ARG A 14 0.28 -6.01 -9.53
CA ARG A 14 -0.39 -5.41 -10.71
C ARG A 14 -1.91 -5.50 -10.66
N HIS A 15 -2.46 -6.39 -9.85
CA HIS A 15 -3.90 -6.44 -9.61
C HIS A 15 -4.19 -5.66 -8.35
N PHE A 16 -4.46 -4.36 -8.50
CA PHE A 16 -5.16 -3.63 -7.45
C PHE A 16 -6.50 -4.34 -7.23
N PRO A 17 -6.75 -4.97 -6.07
CA PRO A 17 -7.99 -5.68 -5.80
C PRO A 17 -9.07 -4.63 -5.58
N THR A 18 -9.57 -4.11 -6.69
CA THR A 18 -10.59 -3.08 -6.72
C THR A 18 -11.77 -3.70 -7.43
N ASP A 19 -12.90 -3.79 -6.73
CA ASP A 19 -14.17 -4.26 -7.31
C ASP A 19 -14.71 -3.29 -8.39
N ARG A 20 -13.97 -2.21 -8.67
CA ARG A 20 -14.36 -1.09 -9.51
C ARG A 20 -13.17 -0.57 -10.32
N THR A 21 -13.47 -0.09 -11.51
CA THR A 21 -12.49 0.59 -12.34
C THR A 21 -12.17 1.99 -11.80
N LEU A 22 -10.98 2.50 -12.13
CA LEU A 22 -10.57 3.88 -11.82
C LEU A 22 -11.60 4.92 -12.29
N GLY A 23 -12.17 4.68 -13.48
CA GLY A 23 -13.18 5.54 -14.07
C GLY A 23 -14.49 5.59 -13.28
N GLU A 24 -14.93 4.45 -12.77
CA GLU A 24 -16.11 4.36 -11.91
C GLU A 24 -15.89 5.05 -10.56
N ALA A 25 -14.70 4.90 -9.96
CA ALA A 25 -14.34 5.57 -8.72
C ALA A 25 -14.35 7.10 -8.89
N VAL A 26 -13.69 7.62 -9.93
CA VAL A 26 -13.70 9.05 -10.27
C VAL A 26 -15.13 9.55 -10.49
N ARG A 27 -15.96 8.80 -11.23
CA ARG A 27 -17.35 9.17 -11.47
C ARG A 27 -18.15 9.26 -10.16
N GLN A 28 -17.99 8.31 -9.24
CA GLN A 28 -18.71 8.36 -7.97
C GLN A 28 -18.27 9.53 -7.08
N LEU A 29 -16.96 9.82 -7.05
CA LEU A 29 -16.43 10.98 -6.33
C LEU A 29 -17.03 12.28 -6.83
N ILE A 30 -17.05 12.46 -8.15
CA ILE A 30 -17.63 13.63 -8.80
C ILE A 30 -19.12 13.75 -8.47
N ARG A 31 -19.88 12.65 -8.51
CA ARG A 31 -21.32 12.66 -8.22
C ARG A 31 -21.62 12.95 -6.74
N ARG A 32 -20.76 12.52 -5.82
CA ARG A 32 -20.87 12.85 -4.39
C ARG A 32 -20.57 14.32 -4.14
N ARG A 33 -19.53 14.86 -4.78
CA ARG A 33 -19.13 16.26 -4.64
C ARG A 33 -20.12 17.23 -5.28
N TRP A 34 -20.61 16.90 -6.47
CA TRP A 34 -21.56 17.73 -7.22
C TRP A 34 -22.76 16.91 -7.68
N ALA A 35 -23.83 16.94 -6.88
CA ALA A 35 -25.07 16.22 -7.19
C ALA A 35 -25.75 16.72 -8.47
N SER A 36 -25.62 18.02 -8.79
CA SER A 36 -26.18 18.65 -9.99
C SER A 36 -25.11 19.41 -10.76
N ASN A 37 -25.26 19.50 -12.09
CA ASN A 37 -24.35 20.27 -12.96
C ASN A 37 -22.86 19.87 -12.87
N ALA A 38 -22.56 18.63 -12.47
CA ALA A 38 -21.20 18.13 -12.30
C ALA A 38 -20.30 18.38 -13.53
N ALA A 39 -20.83 18.24 -14.74
CA ALA A 39 -20.08 18.51 -15.96
C ALA A 39 -19.59 19.97 -16.04
N LYS A 40 -20.42 20.95 -15.70
CA LYS A 40 -20.03 22.37 -15.69
C LYS A 40 -18.99 22.68 -14.61
N HIS A 41 -19.08 22.01 -13.47
CA HIS A 41 -18.06 22.12 -12.43
C HIS A 41 -16.71 21.57 -12.92
N LEU A 42 -16.71 20.40 -13.56
CA LEU A 42 -15.50 19.82 -14.16
C LEU A 42 -14.90 20.68 -15.27
N GLU A 43 -15.73 21.26 -16.14
CA GLU A 43 -15.27 22.20 -17.18
C GLU A 43 -14.48 23.35 -16.54
N ARG A 44 -15.01 23.94 -15.47
CA ARG A 44 -14.40 25.08 -14.80
C ARG A 44 -13.20 24.71 -13.93
N GLU A 45 -13.32 23.66 -13.13
CA GLU A 45 -12.31 23.31 -12.12
C GLU A 45 -11.15 22.52 -12.73
N TRP A 46 -11.42 21.62 -13.68
CA TRP A 46 -10.38 20.78 -14.30
C TRP A 46 -9.98 21.27 -15.70
N ASP A 47 -10.50 22.41 -16.15
CA ASP A 47 -10.26 22.95 -17.50
C ASP A 47 -10.56 21.90 -18.59
N LEU A 48 -11.71 21.23 -18.49
CA LEU A 48 -12.12 20.21 -19.45
C LEU A 48 -13.02 20.80 -20.53
N ASP A 49 -12.92 20.27 -21.75
CA ASP A 49 -13.92 20.55 -22.76
C ASP A 49 -15.28 19.96 -22.35
N PRO A 50 -16.41 20.60 -22.75
CA PRO A 50 -17.74 20.18 -22.31
C PRO A 50 -18.06 18.71 -22.65
N LYS A 51 -17.52 18.21 -23.76
CA LYS A 51 -17.74 16.82 -24.20
C LYS A 51 -17.01 15.85 -23.29
N THR A 52 -15.74 16.10 -22.98
CA THR A 52 -14.94 15.30 -22.05
C THR A 52 -15.53 15.34 -20.64
N ALA A 53 -15.93 16.51 -20.15
CA ALA A 53 -16.57 16.64 -18.84
C ALA A 53 -17.85 15.79 -18.75
N LYS A 54 -18.70 15.85 -19.78
CA LYS A 54 -19.91 15.01 -19.87
C LYS A 54 -19.57 13.51 -19.92
N ASN A 55 -18.56 13.10 -20.68
CA ASN A 55 -18.13 11.71 -20.77
C ASN A 55 -17.62 11.16 -19.43
N VAL A 56 -16.87 11.97 -18.67
CA VAL A 56 -16.42 11.59 -17.32
C VAL A 56 -17.61 11.34 -16.40
N VAL A 57 -18.59 12.25 -16.38
CA VAL A 57 -19.78 12.14 -15.49
C VAL A 57 -20.71 10.98 -15.89
N GLN A 58 -20.88 10.74 -17.20
CA GLN A 58 -21.86 9.78 -17.71
C GLN A 58 -21.31 8.37 -17.84
N ALA A 59 -20.11 8.24 -18.41
CA ALA A 59 -19.52 6.94 -18.73
C ALA A 59 -18.41 6.53 -17.76
N GLY A 60 -17.87 7.46 -16.96
CA GLY A 60 -16.66 7.18 -16.17
C GLY A 60 -15.42 7.04 -17.05
N ASN A 61 -15.46 7.52 -18.30
CA ASN A 61 -14.32 7.43 -19.20
C ASN A 61 -13.31 8.52 -18.83
N VAL A 62 -12.25 8.12 -18.13
CA VAL A 62 -11.20 9.03 -17.70
C VAL A 62 -9.91 8.67 -18.43
N SER A 63 -9.47 9.55 -19.33
CA SER A 63 -8.17 9.42 -19.98
C SER A 63 -7.04 9.85 -19.04
N GLU A 64 -5.82 9.42 -19.33
CA GLU A 64 -4.62 9.89 -18.61
C GLU A 64 -4.49 11.42 -18.62
N ARG A 65 -4.84 12.05 -19.75
CA ARG A 65 -4.85 13.52 -19.87
C ARG A 65 -5.87 14.15 -18.93
N THR A 66 -7.04 13.55 -18.79
CA THR A 66 -8.10 13.99 -17.87
C THR A 66 -7.65 13.85 -16.42
N LEU A 67 -7.03 12.71 -16.05
CA LEU A 67 -6.46 12.52 -14.71
C LEU A 67 -5.37 13.54 -14.40
N THR A 68 -4.47 13.79 -15.35
CA THR A 68 -3.41 14.79 -15.20
C THR A 68 -3.99 16.19 -14.93
N LYS A 69 -5.08 16.55 -15.63
CA LYS A 69 -5.78 17.82 -15.40
C LYS A 69 -6.44 17.88 -14.02
N ALA A 70 -7.12 16.81 -13.60
CA ALA A 70 -7.71 16.70 -12.26
C ALA A 70 -6.65 16.82 -11.15
N ILE A 71 -5.54 16.08 -11.28
CA ILE A 71 -4.41 16.12 -10.34
C ILE A 71 -3.76 17.51 -10.32
N ARG A 72 -3.64 18.19 -11.45
CA ARG A 72 -3.11 19.56 -11.48
C ARG A 72 -4.04 20.55 -10.77
N ALA A 73 -5.35 20.39 -10.92
CA ALA A 73 -6.35 21.29 -10.33
C ALA A 73 -6.50 21.09 -8.82
N GLU A 74 -6.50 19.84 -8.35
CA GLU A 74 -6.86 19.49 -6.98
C GLU A 74 -5.68 18.94 -6.15
N GLY A 75 -4.61 18.55 -6.81
CA GLY A 75 -3.39 18.03 -6.18
C GLY A 75 -3.65 16.80 -5.33
N TRP A 76 -3.12 16.84 -4.11
CA TRP A 76 -3.15 15.73 -3.17
C TRP A 76 -4.57 15.39 -2.70
N GLY A 77 -5.47 16.38 -2.62
CA GLY A 77 -6.84 16.15 -2.15
C GLY A 77 -7.61 15.18 -3.06
N PHE A 78 -7.45 15.31 -4.38
CA PHE A 78 -8.06 14.39 -5.33
C PHE A 78 -7.47 12.98 -5.24
N LEU A 79 -6.14 12.87 -5.12
CA LEU A 79 -5.48 11.57 -5.01
C LEU A 79 -5.87 10.83 -3.73
N ALA A 80 -5.98 11.53 -2.60
CA ALA A 80 -6.42 10.96 -1.34
C ALA A 80 -7.86 10.44 -1.43
N ALA A 81 -8.78 11.26 -1.95
CA ALA A 81 -10.18 10.86 -2.12
C ALA A 81 -10.33 9.69 -3.12
N LEU A 82 -9.51 9.67 -4.18
CA LEU A 82 -9.48 8.58 -5.15
C LEU A 82 -8.93 7.29 -4.56
N GLY A 83 -7.87 7.38 -3.75
CA GLY A 83 -7.33 6.24 -3.02
C GLY A 83 -8.34 5.65 -2.04
N GLU A 84 -9.04 6.50 -1.28
CA GLU A 84 -10.11 6.07 -0.37
C GLU A 84 -11.26 5.41 -1.13
N GLU A 85 -11.65 5.96 -2.28
CA GLU A 85 -12.74 5.38 -3.06
C GLU A 85 -12.40 4.00 -3.64
N LEU A 86 -11.15 3.81 -4.05
CA LEU A 86 -10.69 2.55 -4.63
C LEU A 86 -10.47 1.47 -3.57
N THR A 87 -9.90 1.85 -2.42
CA THR A 87 -9.48 0.90 -1.38
C THR A 87 -10.49 0.75 -0.25
N GLY A 88 -11.45 1.68 -0.16
CA GLY A 88 -12.40 1.80 0.95
C GLY A 88 -11.78 2.30 2.25
N HIS A 89 -10.49 2.68 2.26
CA HIS A 89 -9.75 3.10 3.45
C HIS A 89 -9.05 4.43 3.18
N THR A 90 -9.05 5.32 4.16
CA THR A 90 -8.31 6.57 4.07
C THR A 90 -6.80 6.31 4.02
N TYR A 91 -6.04 7.27 3.48
CA TYR A 91 -4.58 7.18 3.47
C TYR A 91 -3.99 7.05 4.89
N ASP A 92 -4.57 7.75 5.86
CA ASP A 92 -4.13 7.69 7.26
C ASP A 92 -4.35 6.30 7.86
N GLN A 93 -5.51 5.69 7.62
CA GLN A 93 -5.77 4.30 8.02
C GLN A 93 -4.79 3.32 7.36
N HIS A 94 -4.43 3.55 6.09
CA HIS A 94 -3.43 2.74 5.42
C HIS A 94 -2.05 2.88 6.08
N LEU A 95 -1.63 4.10 6.42
CA LEU A 95 -0.38 4.34 7.12
C LEU A 95 -0.35 3.71 8.51
N GLU A 96 -1.42 3.86 9.29
CA GLU A 96 -1.55 3.22 10.60
C GLU A 96 -1.42 1.71 10.51
N ASN A 97 -2.10 1.08 9.55
CA ASN A 97 -2.00 -0.36 9.31
C ASN A 97 -0.58 -0.78 8.94
N ARG A 98 0.12 0.00 8.12
CA ARG A 98 1.52 -0.27 7.74
C ARG A 98 2.48 -0.16 8.92
N ILE A 99 2.27 0.83 9.81
CA ILE A 99 3.06 1.00 11.02
C ILE A 99 2.85 -0.20 11.96
N GLU A 100 1.59 -0.58 12.18
CA GLU A 100 1.23 -1.71 13.03
C GLU A 100 1.76 -3.05 12.47
N GLU A 101 1.67 -3.26 11.16
CA GLU A 101 2.25 -4.43 10.49
C GLU A 101 3.77 -4.49 10.72
N THR A 102 4.46 -3.35 10.52
CA THR A 102 5.91 -3.25 10.75
C THR A 102 6.26 -3.60 12.20
N ARG A 103 5.52 -3.05 13.16
CA ARG A 103 5.69 -3.35 14.59
C ARG A 103 5.52 -4.84 14.90
N ARG A 104 4.50 -5.49 14.33
CA ARG A 104 4.28 -6.94 14.51
C ARG A 104 5.41 -7.78 13.94
N VAL A 105 5.99 -7.35 12.81
CA VAL A 105 7.16 -8.01 12.21
C VAL A 105 8.36 -7.88 13.14
N GLU A 106 8.63 -6.70 13.67
CA GLU A 106 9.71 -6.47 14.64
C GLU A 106 9.55 -7.33 15.90
N GLU A 107 8.35 -7.38 16.48
CA GLU A 107 8.06 -8.21 17.64
C GLU A 107 8.27 -9.70 17.35
N ARG A 108 7.87 -10.16 16.16
CA ARG A 108 8.08 -11.55 15.73
C ARG A 108 9.57 -11.86 15.57
N LEU A 109 10.35 -10.95 15.00
CA LEU A 109 11.79 -11.09 14.84
C LEU A 109 12.51 -11.10 16.19
N ALA A 110 12.10 -10.24 17.13
CA ALA A 110 12.64 -10.22 18.49
C ALA A 110 12.40 -11.57 19.20
N ARG A 111 11.16 -12.09 19.18
CA ARG A 111 10.84 -13.42 19.75
C ARG A 111 11.64 -14.54 19.11
N ARG A 112 11.87 -14.47 17.79
CA ARG A 112 12.66 -15.47 17.07
C ARG A 112 14.13 -15.42 17.47
N ARG A 113 14.69 -14.22 17.65
CA ARG A 113 16.06 -14.02 18.14
C ARG A 113 16.23 -14.57 19.55
N ASP A 114 15.31 -14.26 20.45
CA ASP A 114 15.38 -14.72 21.84
C ASP A 114 15.29 -16.26 21.91
N ARG A 115 14.41 -16.87 21.10
CA ARG A 115 14.32 -18.33 20.97
C ARG A 115 15.61 -18.97 20.45
N VAL A 116 16.29 -18.35 19.48
CA VAL A 116 17.59 -18.85 18.99
C VAL A 116 18.63 -18.79 20.10
N ARG A 117 18.68 -17.69 20.85
CA ARG A 117 19.60 -17.52 21.99
C ARG A 117 19.38 -18.57 23.08
N ASP A 118 18.14 -18.88 23.40
CA ASP A 118 17.80 -19.93 24.37
C ASP A 118 18.24 -21.32 23.90
N LEU A 119 18.09 -21.61 22.61
CA LEU A 119 18.55 -22.88 22.02
C LEU A 119 20.07 -22.98 22.01
N GLU A 120 20.78 -21.90 21.69
CA GLU A 120 22.24 -21.83 21.77
C GLU A 120 22.75 -22.04 23.20
N ALA A 121 22.09 -21.44 24.19
CA ALA A 121 22.43 -21.63 25.60
C ALA A 121 22.24 -23.10 26.02
N ARG A 122 21.11 -23.72 25.66
CA ARG A 122 20.84 -25.15 25.93
C ARG A 122 21.84 -26.07 25.24
N ALA A 123 22.17 -25.81 23.97
CA ALA A 123 23.16 -26.58 23.23
C ALA A 123 24.55 -26.49 23.89
N SER A 124 24.96 -25.28 24.31
CA SER A 124 26.22 -25.07 25.03
C SER A 124 26.28 -25.83 26.35
N GLU A 125 25.15 -25.87 27.08
CA GLU A 125 25.05 -26.61 28.33
C GLU A 125 25.16 -28.13 28.14
N LEU A 126 24.50 -28.68 27.11
CA LEU A 126 24.59 -30.10 26.74
C LEU A 126 26.02 -30.48 26.34
N VAL A 127 26.71 -29.65 25.56
CA VAL A 127 28.12 -29.86 25.20
C VAL A 127 28.99 -29.88 26.45
N ARG A 128 28.80 -28.94 27.37
CA ARG A 128 29.53 -28.89 28.66
C ARG A 128 29.29 -30.14 29.50
N MET A 129 28.05 -30.64 29.57
CA MET A 129 27.71 -31.87 30.30
C MET A 129 28.29 -33.12 29.63
N GLY A 130 28.26 -33.20 28.29
CA GLY A 130 28.84 -34.30 27.52
C GLY A 130 30.37 -34.42 27.69
N HIS A 131 31.07 -33.29 27.80
CA HIS A 131 32.52 -33.28 28.08
C HIS A 131 32.88 -33.62 29.55
N GLY A 132 31.91 -33.63 30.47
CA GLY A 132 32.12 -34.03 31.87
C GLY A 132 32.02 -35.54 32.13
N VAL A 133 31.45 -36.32 31.21
CA VAL A 133 31.23 -37.78 31.39
C VAL A 133 32.37 -38.61 30.81
N GLY A 134 33.21 -38.04 29.94
CA GLY A 134 34.31 -38.75 29.27
C GLY A 134 35.67 -38.75 30.00
N SER A 135 35.83 -38.02 31.10
CA SER A 135 37.12 -37.84 31.79
C SER A 135 37.29 -38.67 33.08
N GLY A 136 36.37 -39.59 33.37
CA GLY A 136 36.38 -40.46 34.56
C GLY A 136 36.69 -41.94 34.32
N LEU A 137 37.05 -42.34 33.10
CA LEU A 137 37.21 -43.75 32.70
C LEU A 137 38.66 -44.17 32.36
N ASP A 138 39.64 -43.44 32.88
CA ASP A 138 41.06 -43.85 32.86
C ASP A 138 41.63 -43.82 34.29
N ARG A 139 41.38 -44.88 35.06
CA ARG A 139 42.22 -45.33 36.18
C ARG A 139 42.17 -46.83 36.33
#